data_AF-A0A1F6RWT8-F1
#
_entry.id   AF-A0A1F6RWT8-F1
#
_cell.length_a   1.000
_cell.length_b   1.000
_cell.length_c   1.000
_cell.angle_alpha   90.00
_cell.angle_beta   90.00
_cell.angle_gamma   90.00
#
_symmetry.space_group_name_H-M   'P 1'
#
loop_
_entity.id
_entity.type
_entity.pdbx_description
1 polymer ?
#
loop_
_entity_poly.entity_id
_entity_poly.type
_entity_poly.pdbx_seq_one_letter_code
_entity_poly.pdbx_strand_id
1 'polypeptide(L)' 'MTLVSILYLFLILVYLAISAAIIFHMLHYRINRRVATIMFFIYSIGGVILLISNYSLYRAVAWYQILSSSGF' A
#
# COMPACT_ATOMS: atom_id res chain seq x y z
N MET A 1 -7.63 16.42 8.40
CA MET A 1 -7.93 15.00 8.10
C MET A 1 -8.11 14.74 6.60
N THR A 2 -8.78 15.61 5.85
CA THR A 2 -9.00 15.49 4.39
C THR A 2 -7.72 15.39 3.54
N LEU A 3 -6.70 16.22 3.81
CA LEU A 3 -5.42 16.18 3.06
C LEU A 3 -4.70 14.83 3.20
N VAL A 4 -4.70 14.26 4.41
CA VAL A 4 -4.04 12.98 4.68
C VAL A 4 -4.76 11.83 3.99
N SER A 5 -6.09 11.86 3.97
CA SER A 5 -6.89 10.88 3.22
C SER A 5 -6.60 10.93 1.71
N ILE A 6 -6.40 12.13 1.15
CA ILE A 6 -6.03 12.31 -0.26
C ILE A 6 -4.63 11.74 -0.54
N LEU A 7 -3.65 12.00 0.33
CA LEU A 7 -2.31 11.42 0.21
C LEU A 7 -2.32 9.88 0.29
N TYR A 8 -3.18 9.32 1.13
CA TYR A 8 -3.39 7.87 1.19
C TYR A 8 -3.97 7.29 -0.10
N LEU A 9 -5.00 7.96 -0.64
CA LEU A 9 -5.58 7.56 -1.92
C LEU A 9 -4.51 7.59 -3.03
N PHE A 10 -3.67 8.63 -3.04
CA PHE A 10 -2.58 8.75 -3.99
C PHE A 10 -1.54 7.61 -3.85
N LEU A 11 -1.17 7.27 -2.62
CA LEU A 11 -0.28 6.12 -2.33
C LEU A 11 -0.87 4.80 -2.85
N ILE A 12 -2.16 4.56 -2.64
CA ILE A 12 -2.86 3.37 -3.14
C ILE A 12 -2.83 3.33 -4.67
N LEU A 13 -3.11 4.46 -5.33
CA LEU A 13 -3.09 4.56 -6.80
C LEU A 13 -1.69 4.30 -7.37
N VAL A 14 -0.65 4.88 -6.79
CA VAL A 14 0.75 4.63 -7.18
C VAL A 14 1.09 3.15 -7.00
N TYR A 15 0.66 2.54 -5.90
CA TYR A 15 0.92 1.12 -5.64
C TYR A 15 0.28 0.19 -6.68
N LEU A 16 -0.98 0.46 -7.03
CA LEU A 16 -1.69 -0.28 -8.08
C LEU A 16 -1.02 -0.11 -9.44
N ALA A 17 -0.57 1.10 -9.77
CA ALA A 17 0.14 1.38 -11.02
C ALA A 17 1.48 0.62 -11.12
N ILE A 18 2.26 0.58 -10.04
CA ILE A 18 3.52 -0.19 -10.00
C ILE A 18 3.24 -1.69 -10.15
N SER A 19 2.23 -2.20 -9.44
CA SER A 19 1.84 -3.62 -9.54
C SER A 19 1.42 -3.99 -10.97
N ALA A 20 0.63 -3.15 -11.63
CA ALA A 20 0.24 -3.34 -13.02
C ALA A 20 1.45 -3.28 -13.96
N ALA A 21 2.38 -2.33 -13.76
CA ALA A 21 3.60 -2.21 -14.56
C ALA A 21 4.48 -3.47 -14.47
N ILE A 22 4.63 -4.06 -13.28
CA ILE A 22 5.37 -5.31 -13.08
C ILE A 22 4.72 -6.45 -13.89
N ILE A 23 3.39 -6.55 -13.87
CA ILE A 23 2.65 -7.58 -14.64
C ILE A 23 2.86 -7.41 -16.14
N PHE A 24 2.69 -6.19 -16.67
CA PHE A 24 2.91 -5.90 -18.09
C PHE A 24 4.35 -6.19 -18.51
N HIS A 25 5.32 -5.84 -17.66
CA HIS A 25 6.72 -6.12 -17.91
C HIS A 25 6.99 -7.64 -17.94
N MET A 26 6.47 -8.40 -16.98
CA MET A 26 6.64 -9.86 -16.96
C MET A 26 5.97 -10.57 -18.15
N LEU A 27 4.81 -10.09 -18.60
CA LEU A 27 4.13 -10.56 -19.81
C LEU A 27 4.98 -10.32 -21.08
N HIS A 28 5.62 -9.15 -21.18
CA HIS A 28 6.45 -8.78 -22.32
C HIS A 28 7.69 -9.67 -22.45
N TYR A 29 8.36 -9.99 -21.34
CA TYR A 29 9.62 -10.76 -21.35
C TYR A 29 9.44 -12.28 -21.47
N ARG A 30 8.22 -12.78 -21.69
CA ARG A 30 7.90 -14.23 -21.72
C ARG A 30 8.47 -15.00 -20.52
N ILE A 31 8.53 -14.35 -19.36
CA ILE A 31 9.00 -14.98 -18.12
C ILE A 31 8.06 -16.15 -17.80
N ASN A 32 8.62 -17.24 -17.24
CA ASN A 32 7.86 -18.42 -16.87
C ASN A 32 6.63 -18.01 -16.04
N ARG A 33 5.43 -18.30 -16.58
CA ARG A 33 4.16 -17.80 -16.02
C ARG A 33 4.01 -18.11 -14.53
N ARG A 34 4.53 -19.26 -14.06
CA ARG A 34 4.53 -19.61 -12.64
C ARG A 34 5.29 -18.63 -11.77
N VAL A 35 6.49 -18.20 -12.20
CA VAL A 35 7.32 -17.25 -11.44
C VAL A 35 6.66 -15.88 -11.42
N ALA A 36 6.11 -15.43 -12.55
CA ALA A 36 5.39 -14.17 -12.64
C ALA A 36 4.17 -14.12 -11.70
N THR A 37 3.38 -15.19 -11.65
CA THR A 37 2.23 -15.29 -10.73
C THR A 37 2.67 -15.26 -9.27
N ILE A 38 3.76 -15.96 -8.90
CA ILE A 38 4.29 -15.94 -7.52
C ILE A 38 4.79 -14.54 -7.16
N MET A 39 5.57 -13.90 -8.04
CA MET A 39 6.05 -12.53 -7.79
C MET A 39 4.87 -11.55 -7.66
N PHE A 40 3.85 -11.66 -8.52
CA PHE A 40 2.63 -10.86 -8.40
C PHE A 40 1.95 -11.05 -7.04
N PHE A 41 1.81 -12.28 -6.56
CA PHE A 41 1.23 -12.56 -5.25
C PHE A 41 2.06 -11.94 -4.11
N ILE A 42 3.38 -12.06 -4.16
CA ILE A 42 4.28 -11.46 -3.15
C ILE A 42 4.12 -9.93 -3.13
N TYR A 43 4.15 -9.27 -4.29
CA TYR A 43 3.99 -7.83 -4.37
C TYR A 43 2.58 -7.37 -3.96
N SER A 44 1.53 -8.03 -4.43
CA SER A 44 0.16 -7.65 -4.06
C SER A 44 -0.11 -7.83 -2.57
N ILE A 45 0.24 -8.99 -2.00
CA ILE A 45 0.04 -9.25 -0.55
C ILE A 45 0.92 -8.33 0.29
N GLY A 46 2.21 -8.21 -0.04
CA GLY A 46 3.14 -7.35 0.69
C GLY A 46 2.66 -5.90 0.72
N GLY A 47 2.13 -5.41 -0.41
CA GLY A 47 1.54 -4.08 -0.51
C GLY A 47 0.31 -3.85 0.34
N VAL A 48 -0.61 -4.82 0.32
CA VAL A 48 -1.83 -4.77 1.14
C VAL A 48 -1.47 -4.74 2.62
N ILE A 49 -0.54 -5.59 3.06
CA ILE A 49 -0.05 -5.58 4.45
C ILE A 49 0.55 -4.21 4.79
N LEU A 50 1.38 -3.65 3.93
CA LEU A 50 2.04 -2.37 4.16
C LEU A 50 1.02 -1.22 4.28
N LEU A 51 -0.01 -1.22 3.43
CA LEU A 51 -1.11 -0.24 3.50
C LEU A 51 -1.92 -0.39 4.79
N ILE A 52 -2.27 -1.61 5.20
CA ILE A 52 -3.00 -1.87 6.44
C ILE A 52 -2.18 -1.43 7.66
N SER A 53 -0.90 -1.82 7.70
CA SER A 53 0.01 -1.43 8.77
C SER A 53 0.16 0.09 8.85
N ASN A 54 0.31 0.77 7.71
CA ASN A 54 0.42 2.22 7.66
C ASN A 54 -0.87 2.88 8.17
N TYR A 55 -2.04 2.42 7.73
CA TYR A 55 -3.34 2.97 8.16
C TYR A 55 -3.57 2.76 9.67
N SER A 56 -3.22 1.59 10.18
CA SER A 56 -3.31 1.28 11.62
C SER A 56 -2.40 2.22 12.43
N LEU A 57 -1.17 2.44 11.97
CA LEU A 57 -0.22 3.34 12.61
C LEU A 57 -0.70 4.80 12.58
N TYR A 58 -1.24 5.26 11.45
CA TYR A 58 -1.85 6.60 11.34
C TYR A 58 -3.00 6.77 12.34
N ARG A 59 -3.87 5.76 12.46
CA ARG A 59 -4.97 5.77 13.44
C ARG A 59 -4.47 5.78 14.88
N ALA A 60 -3.42 5.03 15.19
CA ALA A 60 -2.82 4.99 16.52
C ALA A 60 -2.20 6.36 16.88
N VAL A 61 -1.45 6.97 15.96
CA VAL A 61 -0.84 8.30 16.14
C VAL A 61 -1.91 9.39 16.26
N ALA A 62 -2.97 9.34 15.45
CA ALA A 62 -4.09 10.29 15.56
C ALA A 62 -4.80 10.17 16.93
N TRP A 63 -5.01 8.96 17.43
CA TRP A 63 -5.54 8.73 18.79
C TRP A 63 -4.61 9.29 19.86
N TYR A 64 -3.29 9.08 19.72
CA TYR A 64 -2.30 9.60 20.66
C TYR A 64 -2.29 11.13 20.69
N GLN A 65 -2.39 11.79 19.54
CA GLN A 65 -2.50 13.25 19.47
C GLN A 65 -3.78 13.77 20.11
N ILE A 66 -4.93 13.11 19.88
CA ILE A 66 -6.21 13.46 20.51
C ILE A 66 -6.08 13.37 22.05
N LEU A 67 -5.57 12.23 22.56
CA LEU A 67 -5.36 12.00 23.99
C LEU A 67 -4.41 13.04 24.62
N SER A 68 -3.26 13.32 23.99
CA SER A 68 -2.32 14.32 24.52
C SER A 68 -2.86 15.75 24.45
N SER A 69 -3.71 16.07 23.47
CA SER A 69 -4.32 17.40 23.33
C SER A 69 -5.47 17.62 24.32
N SER A 70 -6.10 16.54 24.81
CA SER A 70 -7.17 16.60 25.81
C SER A 70 -6.70 16.80 27.25
N GLY A 71 -5.39 16.94 27.49
CA GLY A 71 -4.85 17.34 28.80
C GLY A 71 -5.00 16.29 29.91
N PHE A 72 -4.92 15.00 29.56
CA PHE A 72 -4.61 13.93 30.52
C PHE A 72 -3.10 13.65 30.55
#